data_AF-A0A534TSS8-F1
#
_entry.id   AF-A0A534TSS8-F1
#
_cell.length_a   1.000
_cell.length_b   1.000
_cell.length_c   1.000
_cell.angle_alpha   90.00
_cell.angle_beta   90.00
_cell.angle_gamma   90.00
#
_symmetry.space_group_name_H-M   'P 1'
#
loop_
_entity.id
_entity.type
_entity.pdbx_description
1 polymer ?
#
loop_
_entity_poly.entity_id
_entity_poly.type
_entity_poly.pdbx_seq_one_letter_code
_entity_poly.pdbx_strand_id
1 'polypeptide(L)'
;MPAQPYTNMERGTSGSDPAGRIGVTRWDCAVDVEEERDKWSAHVATSEAHQPFRGFVYRSTGADGSAVYISTSGKPVFDADGRFLGYRGVSSDVTAVLRAEPVEKALQTAQAELAHVTRVTTLGEVTASFAHELNQPLAAIVNNANACLGVLPRGPREQNDVRDALADIVSDAERASAIIQRVRSLAERSSSDKAPVRLGDVIGQVVALARTESAARGVVIRTEVAADVPVVLGDPVQLQQVLLNLVVNGMDAMGIMDGQGRLLEIRARLDTHDRNRAVSSRRSTRRSRTAWAWDWRSAAP
;
A
#
# COMPACT_ATOMS: atom_id res chain seq x y z
N MET A 1 12.60 -41.56 -27.25
CA MET A 1 14.02 -41.97 -27.32
C MET A 1 14.85 -40.87 -26.68
N PRO A 2 15.77 -41.18 -25.75
CA PRO A 2 16.38 -40.15 -24.93
C PRO A 2 17.27 -39.22 -25.76
N ALA A 3 17.43 -37.98 -25.29
CA ALA A 3 18.24 -36.94 -25.91
C ALA A 3 19.63 -37.47 -26.31
N GLN A 4 20.12 -37.08 -27.49
CA GLN A 4 21.43 -37.55 -27.95
C GLN A 4 22.56 -37.01 -27.04
N PRO A 5 23.58 -37.83 -26.73
CA PRO A 5 24.72 -37.38 -25.97
C PRO A 5 25.51 -36.31 -26.74
N TYR A 6 26.20 -35.43 -26.02
CA TYR A 6 27.06 -34.45 -26.70
C TYR A 6 28.21 -35.15 -27.41
N THR A 7 28.33 -34.94 -28.72
CA THR A 7 29.35 -35.56 -29.57
C THR A 7 30.51 -34.64 -29.89
N ASN A 8 30.29 -33.31 -29.83
CA ASN A 8 31.34 -32.31 -29.97
C ASN A 8 30.97 -31.05 -29.17
N MET A 9 31.93 -30.51 -28.42
CA MET A 9 31.78 -29.30 -27.62
C MET A 9 33.07 -28.49 -27.65
N GLU A 10 33.03 -27.30 -28.22
CA GLU A 10 34.13 -26.33 -28.16
C GLU A 10 34.03 -25.52 -26.86
N ARG A 11 35.17 -25.10 -26.28
CA ARG A 11 35.16 -24.18 -25.12
C ARG A 11 34.55 -22.85 -25.54
N GLY A 12 33.29 -22.64 -25.19
CA GLY A 12 32.62 -21.35 -25.25
C GLY A 12 32.60 -20.65 -23.90
N THR A 13 31.86 -19.53 -23.81
CA THR A 13 31.60 -18.76 -22.58
C THR A 13 30.72 -19.50 -21.55
N SER A 14 30.49 -20.80 -21.71
CA SER A 14 29.58 -21.61 -20.88
C SER A 14 30.15 -21.99 -19.50
N GLY A 15 31.41 -21.66 -19.21
CA GLY A 15 32.05 -21.92 -17.91
C GLY A 15 32.16 -23.41 -17.51
N SER A 16 31.71 -24.33 -18.37
CA SER A 16 31.61 -25.76 -18.10
C SER A 16 32.74 -26.49 -18.83
N ASP A 17 33.37 -27.46 -18.16
CA ASP A 17 34.42 -28.28 -18.76
C ASP A 17 33.83 -29.17 -19.87
N PRO A 18 34.26 -29.01 -21.15
CA PRO A 18 33.77 -29.82 -22.25
C PRO A 18 34.09 -31.32 -22.08
N ALA A 19 35.20 -31.67 -21.42
CA ALA A 19 35.65 -33.05 -21.30
C ALA A 19 34.69 -33.92 -20.47
N GLY A 20 34.07 -33.35 -19.43
CA GLY A 20 33.09 -34.03 -18.59
C GLY A 20 31.67 -34.09 -19.18
N ARG A 21 31.45 -33.49 -20.36
CA ARG A 21 30.12 -33.41 -21.00
C ARG A 21 29.99 -34.21 -22.28
N ILE A 22 31.10 -34.63 -22.90
CA ILE A 22 31.04 -35.50 -24.08
C ILE A 22 30.54 -36.88 -23.66
N GLY A 23 29.62 -37.45 -24.43
CA GLY A 23 29.06 -38.79 -24.19
C GLY A 23 27.93 -38.86 -23.16
N VAL A 24 27.64 -37.78 -22.43
CA VAL A 24 26.50 -37.68 -21.52
C VAL A 24 25.37 -36.87 -22.14
N THR A 25 24.14 -37.17 -21.76
CA THR A 25 22.98 -36.40 -22.22
C THR A 25 22.83 -35.13 -21.38
N ARG A 26 22.12 -34.14 -21.91
CA ARG A 26 21.78 -32.92 -21.14
C ARG A 26 21.02 -33.25 -19.85
N TRP A 27 20.23 -34.33 -19.87
CA TRP A 27 19.44 -34.82 -18.75
C TRP A 27 20.33 -35.32 -17.60
N ASP A 28 21.44 -35.99 -17.93
CA ASP A 28 22.36 -36.55 -16.95
C ASP A 28 23.19 -35.47 -16.24
N CYS A 29 23.34 -34.30 -16.86
CA CYS A 29 24.07 -33.17 -16.29
C CYS A 29 23.18 -32.20 -15.50
N ALA A 30 21.86 -32.32 -15.62
CA ALA A 30 20.91 -31.38 -15.04
C ALA A 30 20.51 -31.80 -13.63
N VAL A 31 20.38 -30.80 -12.75
CA VAL A 31 20.04 -31.00 -11.33
C VAL A 31 18.66 -30.46 -10.97
N ASP A 32 17.90 -29.95 -11.93
CA ASP A 32 16.52 -29.44 -11.78
C ASP A 32 15.49 -30.32 -12.50
N VAL A 33 15.90 -31.52 -12.95
CA VAL A 33 15.06 -32.44 -13.72
C VAL A 33 13.80 -32.86 -12.96
N GLU A 34 13.97 -33.24 -11.70
CA GLU A 34 12.86 -33.69 -10.85
C GLU A 34 11.99 -32.52 -10.38
N GLU A 35 12.60 -31.37 -10.10
CA GLU A 35 11.93 -30.14 -9.64
C GLU A 35 11.07 -29.52 -10.74
N GLU A 36 11.54 -29.54 -11.99
CA GLU A 36 10.91 -28.88 -13.13
C GLU A 36 10.49 -29.85 -14.24
N ARG A 37 9.79 -30.93 -13.84
CA ARG A 37 9.40 -32.04 -14.74
C ARG A 37 8.67 -31.58 -16.01
N ASP A 38 7.77 -30.60 -15.93
CA ASP A 38 6.97 -30.14 -17.07
C ASP A 38 7.83 -29.40 -18.10
N LYS A 39 8.71 -28.50 -17.64
CA LYS A 39 9.71 -27.80 -18.47
C LYS A 39 10.57 -28.82 -19.24
N TRP A 40 11.03 -29.83 -18.52
CA TRP A 40 11.87 -30.88 -19.03
C TRP A 40 11.14 -31.78 -20.02
N SER A 41 9.90 -32.19 -19.73
CA SER A 41 9.05 -32.97 -20.64
C SER A 41 8.80 -32.23 -21.95
N ALA A 42 8.50 -30.92 -21.89
CA ALA A 42 8.30 -30.10 -23.08
C ALA A 42 9.57 -29.97 -23.93
N HIS A 43 10.73 -29.87 -23.27
CA HIS A 43 12.02 -29.81 -23.94
C HIS A 43 12.39 -31.13 -24.63
N VAL A 44 12.14 -32.27 -23.98
CA VAL A 44 12.33 -33.60 -24.59
C VAL A 44 11.42 -33.74 -25.79
N ALA A 45 10.12 -33.42 -25.68
CA ALA A 45 9.18 -33.50 -26.80
C ALA A 45 9.61 -32.64 -27.99
N THR A 46 10.06 -31.41 -27.75
CA THR A 46 10.61 -30.52 -28.78
C THR A 46 11.82 -31.14 -29.48
N SER A 47 12.70 -31.79 -28.71
CA SER A 47 13.91 -32.44 -29.22
C SER A 47 13.60 -33.71 -30.03
N GLU A 48 12.65 -34.52 -29.57
CA GLU A 48 12.17 -35.72 -30.27
C GLU A 48 11.42 -35.40 -31.56
N ALA A 49 10.72 -34.26 -31.59
CA ALA A 49 10.07 -33.74 -32.80
C ALA A 49 11.07 -33.12 -33.79
N HIS A 50 12.38 -33.16 -33.50
CA HIS A 50 13.44 -32.50 -34.26
C HIS A 50 13.15 -31.01 -34.52
N GLN A 51 12.55 -30.32 -33.56
CA GLN A 51 12.26 -28.89 -33.65
C GLN A 51 13.39 -28.04 -33.04
N PRO A 52 13.65 -26.84 -33.58
CA PRO A 52 14.59 -25.92 -32.95
C PRO A 52 14.04 -25.40 -31.61
N PHE A 53 14.92 -25.16 -30.65
CA PHE A 53 14.59 -24.54 -29.37
C PHE A 53 15.55 -23.39 -29.06
N ARG A 54 15.08 -22.42 -28.28
CA ARG A 54 15.88 -21.24 -27.88
C ARG A 54 15.67 -20.93 -26.41
N GLY A 55 16.73 -20.47 -25.76
CA GLY A 55 16.69 -19.95 -24.40
C GLY A 55 16.20 -20.96 -23.36
N PHE A 56 16.43 -22.26 -23.58
CA PHE A 56 16.09 -23.27 -22.59
C PHE A 56 17.04 -23.14 -21.40
N VAL A 57 16.55 -22.72 -20.25
CA VAL A 57 17.36 -22.53 -19.04
C VAL A 57 17.19 -23.72 -18.10
N TYR A 58 18.31 -24.29 -17.68
CA TYR A 58 18.35 -25.37 -16.72
C TYR A 58 19.50 -25.23 -15.73
N ARG A 59 19.35 -25.85 -14.57
CA ARG A 59 20.36 -25.87 -13.51
C ARG A 59 21.31 -27.07 -13.71
N SER A 60 22.60 -26.81 -13.63
CA SER A 60 23.68 -27.82 -13.73
C SER A 60 24.68 -27.59 -12.60
N THR A 61 25.50 -28.59 -12.34
CA THR A 61 26.68 -28.45 -11.47
C THR A 61 27.84 -27.84 -12.27
N GLY A 62 28.49 -26.82 -11.71
CA GLY A 62 29.71 -26.20 -12.20
C GLY A 62 30.96 -27.03 -11.88
N ALA A 63 32.12 -26.64 -12.40
CA ALA A 63 33.38 -27.38 -12.19
C ALA A 63 33.83 -27.41 -10.72
N ASP A 64 33.38 -26.45 -9.92
CA ASP A 64 33.65 -26.30 -8.48
C ASP A 64 32.55 -26.91 -7.59
N GLY A 65 31.56 -27.59 -8.18
CA GLY A 65 30.41 -28.12 -7.45
C GLY A 65 29.29 -27.11 -7.20
N SER A 66 29.44 -25.85 -7.62
CA SER A 66 28.40 -24.84 -7.44
C SER A 66 27.23 -25.04 -8.40
N ALA A 67 26.03 -24.60 -8.02
CA ALA A 67 24.89 -24.58 -8.92
C ALA A 67 25.04 -23.43 -9.93
N VAL A 68 25.08 -23.77 -11.22
CA VAL A 68 25.13 -22.83 -12.35
C VAL A 68 23.87 -22.97 -13.20
N TYR A 69 23.37 -21.84 -13.72
CA TYR A 69 22.26 -21.80 -14.66
C TYR A 69 22.79 -21.70 -16.08
N ILE A 70 22.42 -22.66 -16.91
CA ILE A 70 22.85 -22.74 -18.30
C ILE A 70 21.65 -22.44 -19.19
N SER A 71 21.78 -21.41 -20.03
CA SER A 71 20.84 -21.15 -21.13
C SER A 71 21.35 -21.81 -22.40
N THR A 72 20.55 -22.63 -23.04
CA THR A 72 20.92 -23.36 -24.26
C THR A 72 19.92 -23.17 -25.39
N SER A 73 20.44 -23.02 -26.60
CA SER A 73 19.66 -22.91 -27.82
C SER A 73 20.22 -23.87 -28.86
N GLY A 74 19.37 -24.58 -29.59
CA GLY A 74 19.80 -25.61 -30.53
C GLY A 74 18.87 -25.70 -31.74
N LYS A 75 19.46 -26.05 -32.89
CA LYS A 75 18.74 -26.40 -34.10
C LYS A 75 19.09 -27.83 -34.53
N PRO A 76 18.13 -28.58 -35.10
CA PRO A 76 18.40 -29.90 -35.66
C PRO A 76 19.30 -29.78 -36.90
N VAL A 77 20.07 -30.82 -37.16
CA VAL A 77 20.95 -30.97 -38.33
C VAL A 77 20.57 -32.27 -39.03
N PHE A 78 20.50 -32.23 -40.35
CA PHE A 78 20.14 -33.36 -41.20
C PHE A 78 21.21 -33.55 -42.28
N ASP A 79 21.37 -34.78 -42.77
CA ASP A 79 22.20 -35.06 -43.94
C ASP A 79 21.47 -34.69 -45.25
N ALA A 80 22.13 -34.92 -46.40
CA ALA A 80 21.58 -34.65 -47.72
C ALA A 80 20.34 -35.51 -48.04
N ASP A 81 20.18 -36.66 -47.40
CA ASP A 81 19.06 -37.59 -47.57
C ASP A 81 17.91 -37.29 -46.58
N GLY A 82 18.02 -36.22 -45.80
CA GLY A 82 17.02 -35.82 -44.80
C GLY A 82 17.03 -36.64 -43.52
N ARG A 83 18.06 -37.45 -43.28
CA ARG A 83 18.21 -38.20 -42.03
C ARG A 83 18.75 -37.29 -40.95
N PHE A 84 18.18 -37.42 -39.76
CA PHE A 84 18.56 -36.62 -38.60
C PHE A 84 19.95 -37.01 -38.10
N LEU A 85 20.86 -36.03 -38.04
CA LEU A 85 22.25 -36.19 -37.59
C LEU A 85 22.46 -35.72 -36.15
N GLY A 86 21.51 -34.97 -35.58
CA GLY A 86 21.59 -34.46 -34.21
C GLY A 86 21.29 -32.96 -34.10
N TYR A 87 21.67 -32.36 -32.98
CA TYR A 87 21.50 -30.93 -32.73
C TYR A 87 22.82 -30.18 -32.74
N ARG A 88 22.80 -28.97 -33.30
CA ARG A 88 23.87 -27.98 -33.15
C ARG A 88 23.35 -26.80 -32.36
N GLY A 89 24.05 -26.42 -31.30
CA GLY A 89 23.59 -25.38 -30.39
C GLY A 89 24.71 -24.60 -29.71
N VAL A 90 24.30 -23.56 -29.00
CA VAL A 90 25.15 -22.74 -28.14
C VAL A 90 24.58 -22.77 -26.73
N SER A 91 25.48 -22.72 -25.75
CA SER A 91 25.10 -22.65 -24.35
C SER A 91 25.90 -21.56 -23.65
N SER A 92 25.27 -20.85 -22.73
CA SER A 92 25.90 -19.75 -21.98
C SER A 92 25.51 -19.84 -20.51
N ASP A 93 26.45 -19.49 -19.64
CA ASP A 93 26.18 -19.35 -18.22
C ASP A 93 25.41 -18.04 -17.96
N VAL A 94 24.22 -18.15 -17.39
CA VAL A 94 23.34 -17.01 -17.06
C VAL A 94 23.19 -16.83 -15.55
N THR A 95 24.03 -17.49 -14.75
CA THR A 95 23.98 -17.45 -13.28
C THR A 95 24.11 -16.03 -12.74
N ALA A 96 25.05 -15.25 -13.27
CA ALA A 96 25.27 -13.86 -12.83
C ALA A 96 24.03 -12.99 -13.09
N VAL A 97 23.38 -13.17 -14.24
CA VAL A 97 22.17 -12.42 -14.63
C VAL A 97 21.00 -12.78 -13.72
N LEU A 98 20.72 -14.08 -13.54
CA LEU A 98 19.62 -14.55 -12.70
C LEU A 98 19.79 -14.23 -11.21
N ARG A 99 21.04 -14.13 -10.71
CA ARG A 99 21.32 -13.71 -9.34
C ARG A 99 21.23 -12.19 -9.15
N ALA A 100 21.47 -11.40 -10.20
CA ALA A 100 21.42 -9.94 -10.12
C ALA A 100 19.98 -9.42 -10.10
N GLU A 101 19.05 -10.01 -10.87
CA GLU A 101 17.67 -9.50 -10.98
C GLU A 101 16.91 -9.38 -9.64
N PRO A 102 16.94 -10.36 -8.72
CA PRO A 102 16.24 -10.25 -7.45
C PRO A 102 16.85 -9.16 -6.55
N VAL A 103 18.18 -9.03 -6.57
CA VAL A 103 18.91 -8.03 -5.77
C VAL A 103 18.58 -6.63 -6.28
N GLU A 104 18.57 -6.42 -7.59
CA GLU A 104 18.24 -5.14 -8.19
C GLU A 104 16.78 -4.76 -7.91
N LYS A 105 15.83 -5.70 -8.05
CA LYS A 105 14.42 -5.47 -7.68
C LYS A 105 14.26 -5.16 -6.20
N ALA A 106 14.95 -5.86 -5.32
CA ALA A 106 14.92 -5.59 -3.89
C ALA A 106 15.49 -4.20 -3.58
N LEU A 107 16.59 -3.81 -4.22
CA LEU A 107 17.19 -2.48 -4.07
C LEU A 107 16.25 -1.38 -4.57
N GLN A 108 15.65 -1.53 -5.75
CA GLN A 108 14.67 -0.58 -6.29
C GLN A 108 13.45 -0.44 -5.35
N THR A 109 12.96 -1.56 -4.83
CA THR A 109 11.85 -1.57 -3.86
C THR A 109 12.23 -0.83 -2.58
N ALA A 110 13.40 -1.14 -2.00
CA ALA A 110 13.89 -0.48 -0.80
C ALA A 110 14.14 1.03 -1.00
N GLN A 111 14.65 1.44 -2.16
CA GLN A 111 14.84 2.85 -2.52
C GLN A 111 13.49 3.57 -2.66
N ALA A 112 12.49 2.95 -3.28
CA ALA A 112 11.15 3.50 -3.40
C ALA A 112 10.46 3.67 -2.04
N GLU A 113 10.57 2.66 -1.17
CA GLU A 113 10.11 2.68 0.22
C GLU A 113 10.79 3.81 1.00
N LEU A 114 12.12 3.92 0.93
CA LEU A 114 12.88 4.96 1.62
C LEU A 114 12.52 6.36 1.11
N ALA A 115 12.42 6.56 -0.20
CA ALA A 115 12.00 7.84 -0.77
C ALA A 115 10.56 8.21 -0.38
N HIS A 116 9.67 7.23 -0.26
CA HIS A 116 8.32 7.45 0.27
C HIS A 116 8.35 7.82 1.75
N VAL A 117 9.12 7.10 2.57
CA VAL A 117 9.28 7.38 3.99
C VAL A 117 9.83 8.78 4.21
N THR A 118 10.91 9.16 3.53
CA THR A 118 11.51 10.50 3.63
C THR A 118 10.53 11.58 3.23
N ARG A 119 9.80 11.43 2.11
CA ARG A 119 8.79 12.41 1.70
C ARG A 119 7.73 12.61 2.78
N VAL A 120 7.17 11.52 3.31
CA VAL A 120 6.11 11.61 4.34
C VAL A 120 6.64 12.24 5.63
N THR A 121 7.85 11.88 6.07
CA THR A 121 8.46 12.44 7.29
C THR A 121 8.77 13.93 7.13
N THR A 122 9.39 14.35 6.03
CA THR A 122 9.69 15.78 5.77
C THR A 122 8.43 16.60 5.61
N LEU A 123 7.42 16.11 4.87
CA LEU A 123 6.11 16.75 4.81
C LEU A 123 5.47 16.83 6.19
N GLY A 124 5.67 15.82 7.04
CA GLY A 124 5.24 15.79 8.43
C GLY A 124 5.75 16.93 9.28
N GLU A 125 7.07 17.03 9.38
CA GLU A 125 7.76 18.05 10.18
C GLU A 125 7.44 19.47 9.70
N VAL A 126 7.50 19.70 8.38
CA VAL A 126 7.20 21.00 7.79
C VAL A 126 5.74 21.37 8.02
N THR A 127 4.81 20.45 7.76
CA THR A 127 3.38 20.73 7.96
C THR A 127 3.05 21.00 9.42
N ALA A 128 3.65 20.30 10.37
CA ALA A 128 3.44 20.53 11.80
C ALA A 128 3.95 21.91 12.25
N SER A 129 5.13 22.33 11.77
CA SER A 129 5.68 23.67 12.05
C SER A 129 4.79 24.77 11.47
N PHE A 130 4.46 24.66 10.17
CA PHE A 130 3.56 25.62 9.49
C PHE A 130 2.19 25.68 10.18
N ALA A 131 1.66 24.54 10.62
CA ALA A 131 0.40 24.51 11.32
C ALA A 131 0.43 25.25 12.66
N HIS A 132 1.51 25.09 13.43
CA HIS A 132 1.69 25.80 14.68
C HIS A 132 1.80 27.32 14.45
N GLU A 133 2.59 27.74 13.47
CA GLU A 133 2.81 29.15 13.13
C GLU A 133 1.57 29.82 12.54
N LEU A 134 0.71 29.09 11.81
CA LEU A 134 -0.53 29.63 11.25
C LEU A 134 -1.68 29.69 12.27
N ASN A 135 -1.73 28.77 13.23
CA ASN A 135 -2.75 28.82 14.30
C ASN A 135 -2.59 30.05 15.19
N GLN A 136 -1.36 30.54 15.39
CA GLN A 136 -1.09 31.73 16.21
C GLN A 136 -1.78 33.02 15.69
N PRO A 137 -1.58 33.46 14.44
CA PRO A 137 -2.27 34.63 13.90
C PRO A 137 -3.78 34.41 13.76
N LEU A 138 -4.24 33.19 13.48
CA LEU A 138 -5.68 32.89 13.43
C LEU A 138 -6.35 33.05 14.80
N ALA A 139 -5.72 32.54 15.87
CA ALA A 139 -6.20 32.76 17.22
C ALA A 139 -6.23 34.25 17.60
N ALA A 140 -5.23 35.02 17.16
CA ALA A 140 -5.20 36.47 17.36
C ALA A 140 -6.35 37.18 16.61
N ILE A 141 -6.65 36.78 15.37
CA ILE A 141 -7.78 37.30 14.59
C ILE A 141 -9.10 37.03 15.30
N VAL A 142 -9.34 35.79 15.75
CA VAL A 142 -10.54 35.41 16.50
C VAL A 142 -10.69 36.24 17.77
N ASN A 143 -9.61 36.39 18.54
CA ASN A 143 -9.63 37.17 19.78
C ASN A 143 -9.93 38.65 19.55
N ASN A 144 -9.30 39.26 18.54
CA ASN A 144 -9.55 40.66 18.20
C ASN A 144 -10.99 40.88 17.72
N ALA A 145 -11.51 40.00 16.88
CA ALA A 145 -12.88 40.10 16.38
C ALA A 145 -13.91 39.91 17.52
N ASN A 146 -13.68 38.94 18.42
CA ASN A 146 -14.51 38.76 19.62
C ASN A 146 -14.45 39.97 20.56
N ALA A 147 -13.29 40.59 20.73
CA ALA A 147 -13.17 41.82 21.51
C ALA A 147 -13.99 42.97 20.90
N CYS A 148 -13.94 43.13 19.57
CA CYS A 148 -14.76 44.11 18.88
C CYS A 148 -16.26 43.83 19.05
N LEU A 149 -16.70 42.56 18.92
CA LEU A 149 -18.09 42.16 19.13
C LEU A 149 -18.60 42.46 20.56
N GLY A 150 -17.73 42.30 21.56
CA GLY A 150 -18.05 42.55 22.97
C GLY A 150 -18.16 44.04 23.33
N VAL A 151 -17.43 44.91 22.64
CA VAL A 151 -17.40 46.36 22.92
C VAL A 151 -18.38 47.14 22.03
N LEU A 152 -18.76 46.63 20.86
CA LEU A 152 -19.72 47.31 19.99
C LEU A 152 -21.08 47.46 20.69
N PRO A 153 -21.71 48.65 20.68
CA PRO A 153 -23.08 48.82 21.16
C PRO A 153 -24.09 48.07 20.29
N ARG A 154 -25.25 47.71 20.83
CA ARG A 154 -26.40 47.32 19.98
C ARG A 154 -27.04 48.60 19.47
N GLY A 155 -27.13 48.77 18.15
CA GLY A 155 -27.46 50.06 17.55
C GLY A 155 -28.03 49.94 16.12
N PRO A 156 -27.98 51.03 15.33
CA PRO A 156 -28.57 51.12 13.98
C PRO A 156 -28.06 50.03 13.02
N ARG A 157 -28.71 49.86 11.86
CA ARG A 157 -28.37 48.87 10.82
C ARG A 157 -26.86 48.77 10.54
N GLU A 158 -26.18 49.91 10.42
CA GLU A 158 -24.73 50.00 10.15
C GLU A 158 -23.85 49.35 11.24
N GLN A 159 -24.28 49.36 12.51
CA GLN A 159 -23.56 48.66 13.60
C GLN A 159 -23.85 47.14 13.63
N ASN A 160 -24.98 46.72 13.07
CA ASN A 160 -25.26 45.29 12.88
C ASN A 160 -24.45 44.73 11.71
N ASP A 161 -24.31 45.47 10.62
CA ASP A 161 -23.47 45.05 9.48
C ASP A 161 -22.00 44.85 9.89
N VAL A 162 -21.48 45.70 10.80
CA VAL A 162 -20.12 45.54 11.37
C VAL A 162 -20.03 44.33 12.30
N ARG A 163 -21.08 44.02 13.07
CA ARG A 163 -21.10 42.80 13.88
C ARG A 163 -21.12 41.55 13.01
N ASP A 164 -21.94 41.53 11.97
CA ASP A 164 -22.05 40.39 11.07
C ASP A 164 -20.69 40.13 10.38
N ALA A 165 -20.02 41.19 9.91
CA ALA A 165 -18.67 41.09 9.34
C ALA A 165 -17.62 40.56 10.35
N LEU A 166 -17.70 40.95 11.63
CA LEU A 166 -16.81 40.44 12.67
C LEU A 166 -17.09 38.97 13.02
N ALA A 167 -18.36 38.56 13.01
CA ALA A 167 -18.75 37.17 13.21
C ALA A 167 -18.25 36.28 12.06
N ASP A 168 -18.32 36.77 10.82
CA ASP A 168 -17.77 36.09 9.64
C ASP A 168 -16.25 35.90 9.77
N ILE A 169 -15.51 36.92 10.23
CA ILE A 169 -14.06 36.83 10.48
C ILE A 169 -13.72 35.74 11.51
N VAL A 170 -14.49 35.66 12.61
CA VAL A 170 -14.31 34.60 13.61
C VAL A 170 -14.54 33.23 12.99
N SER A 171 -15.65 33.05 12.27
CA SER A 171 -16.02 31.80 11.61
C SER A 171 -14.95 31.34 10.61
N ASP A 172 -14.46 32.25 9.76
CA ASP A 172 -13.43 31.94 8.77
C ASP A 172 -12.09 31.57 9.42
N ALA A 173 -11.71 32.23 10.51
CA ALA A 173 -10.47 31.93 11.21
C ALA A 173 -10.52 30.60 11.98
N GLU A 174 -11.66 30.26 12.57
CA GLU A 174 -11.89 28.95 13.17
C GLU A 174 -11.85 27.84 12.11
N ARG A 175 -12.48 28.06 10.95
CA ARG A 175 -12.47 27.13 9.83
C ARG A 175 -11.05 26.90 9.30
N ALA A 176 -10.26 27.96 9.15
CA ALA A 176 -8.86 27.86 8.74
C ALA A 176 -8.05 27.05 9.75
N SER A 177 -8.24 27.29 11.05
CA SER A 177 -7.58 26.53 12.13
C SER A 177 -7.94 25.04 12.08
N ALA A 178 -9.20 24.71 11.82
CA ALA A 178 -9.66 23.33 11.68
C ALA A 178 -9.04 22.63 10.47
N ILE A 179 -8.88 23.32 9.33
CA ILE A 179 -8.18 22.81 8.14
C ILE A 179 -6.72 22.53 8.47
N ILE A 180 -6.04 23.47 9.13
CA ILE A 180 -4.64 23.36 9.52
C ILE A 180 -4.41 22.17 10.46
N GLN A 181 -5.28 21.98 11.46
CA GLN A 181 -5.22 20.81 12.34
C GLN A 181 -5.38 19.50 11.56
N ARG A 182 -6.27 19.48 10.57
CA ARG A 182 -6.47 18.34 9.66
C ARG A 182 -5.20 18.01 8.87
N VAL A 183 -4.58 19.01 8.27
CA VAL A 183 -3.34 18.86 7.50
C VAL A 183 -2.19 18.40 8.40
N ARG A 184 -2.07 18.96 9.62
CA ARG A 184 -1.12 18.50 10.64
C ARG A 184 -1.33 17.03 11.01
N SER A 185 -2.57 16.60 11.25
CA SER A 185 -2.88 15.21 11.60
C SER A 185 -2.53 14.20 10.49
N LEU A 186 -2.57 14.63 9.23
CA LEU A 186 -2.17 13.81 8.08
C LEU A 186 -0.64 13.69 7.94
N ALA A 187 0.08 14.66 8.51
CA ALA A 187 1.51 14.83 8.32
C ALA A 187 2.31 14.30 9.54
N GLU A 188 1.76 14.38 10.74
CA GLU A 188 2.38 13.81 11.95
C GLU A 188 2.52 12.28 11.82
N ARG A 189 3.74 11.82 11.51
CA ARG A 189 4.20 10.49 11.90
C ARG A 189 4.68 10.56 13.35
N SER A 190 3.82 10.23 14.30
CA SER A 190 4.30 9.72 15.59
C SER A 190 5.09 8.43 15.34
N SER A 191 6.17 8.20 16.08
CA SER A 191 6.81 6.88 16.15
C SER A 191 5.71 5.88 16.47
N SER A 192 5.41 4.97 15.53
CA SER A 192 4.30 4.04 15.65
C SER A 192 4.64 2.97 16.68
N ASP A 193 4.50 3.33 17.96
CA ASP A 193 4.56 2.38 19.06
C ASP A 193 3.24 1.63 19.08
N LYS A 194 3.19 0.61 18.23
CA LYS A 194 2.05 -0.29 18.12
C LYS A 194 1.87 -0.99 19.47
N ALA A 195 0.83 -0.62 20.19
CA ALA A 195 0.46 -1.20 21.47
C ALA A 195 -0.90 -1.91 21.35
N PRO A 196 -1.25 -2.82 22.27
CA PRO A 196 -2.61 -3.32 22.40
C PRO A 196 -3.56 -2.18 22.79
N VAL A 197 -4.52 -1.86 21.92
CA VAL A 197 -5.47 -0.75 22.08
C VAL A 197 -6.91 -1.27 22.16
N ARG A 198 -7.63 -0.83 23.19
CA ARG A 198 -9.09 -1.01 23.29
C ARG A 198 -9.79 0.16 22.60
N LEU A 199 -10.48 -0.10 21.49
CA LEU A 199 -11.16 0.96 20.71
C LEU A 199 -12.18 1.75 21.53
N GLY A 200 -12.84 1.12 22.51
CA GLY A 200 -13.75 1.82 23.42
C GLY A 200 -13.07 2.94 24.22
N ASP A 201 -11.83 2.75 24.65
CA ASP A 201 -11.07 3.76 25.40
C ASP A 201 -10.74 4.95 24.50
N VAL A 202 -10.28 4.69 23.28
CA VAL A 202 -9.97 5.73 22.27
C VAL A 202 -11.21 6.54 21.93
N ILE A 203 -12.34 5.88 21.69
CA ILE A 203 -13.63 6.54 21.42
C ILE A 203 -14.03 7.42 22.61
N GLY A 204 -13.91 6.92 23.84
CA GLY A 204 -14.20 7.69 25.05
C GLY A 204 -13.36 8.97 25.17
N GLN A 205 -12.05 8.87 24.88
CA GLN A 205 -11.14 10.02 24.90
C GLN A 205 -11.50 11.06 23.83
N VAL A 206 -11.78 10.63 22.59
CA VAL A 206 -12.19 11.55 21.52
C VAL A 206 -13.52 12.24 21.84
N VAL A 207 -14.50 11.50 22.37
CA VAL A 207 -15.77 12.10 22.80
C VAL A 207 -15.55 13.15 23.88
N ALA A 208 -14.67 12.89 24.85
CA ALA A 208 -14.33 13.85 25.89
C ALA A 208 -13.73 15.13 25.31
N LEU A 209 -12.81 15.01 24.35
CA LEU A 209 -12.19 16.14 23.66
C LEU A 209 -13.18 16.96 22.82
N ALA A 210 -14.11 16.28 22.14
CA ALA A 210 -15.10 16.94 21.29
C ALA A 210 -16.28 17.57 22.06
N ARG A 211 -16.36 17.43 23.40
CA ARG A 211 -17.52 17.89 24.19
C ARG A 211 -17.84 19.36 23.98
N THR A 212 -16.85 20.24 24.18
CA THR A 212 -17.07 21.69 24.12
C THR A 212 -17.55 22.13 22.73
N GLU A 213 -16.93 21.60 21.67
CA GLU A 213 -17.26 21.92 20.29
C GLU A 213 -18.63 21.34 19.88
N SER A 214 -18.94 20.11 20.29
CA SER A 214 -20.25 19.50 20.04
C SER A 214 -21.40 20.28 20.70
N ALA A 215 -21.17 20.78 21.93
CA ALA A 215 -22.15 21.60 22.64
C ALA A 215 -22.38 22.94 21.94
N ALA A 216 -21.30 23.61 21.51
CA ALA A 216 -21.39 24.87 20.77
C ALA A 216 -22.17 24.72 19.45
N ARG A 217 -22.06 23.57 18.79
CA ARG A 217 -22.72 23.28 17.51
C ARG A 217 -24.09 22.62 17.64
N GLY A 218 -24.56 22.36 18.86
CA GLY A 218 -25.83 21.67 19.14
C GLY A 218 -25.86 20.22 18.64
N VAL A 219 -24.70 19.56 18.60
CA VAL A 219 -24.54 18.17 18.13
C VAL A 219 -24.51 17.22 19.32
N VAL A 220 -25.40 16.25 19.33
CA VAL A 220 -25.38 15.13 20.28
C VAL A 220 -24.47 14.04 19.71
N ILE A 221 -23.47 13.59 20.48
CA ILE A 221 -22.62 12.47 20.10
C ILE A 221 -23.10 11.21 20.83
N ARG A 222 -23.41 10.16 20.07
CA ARG A 222 -23.77 8.83 20.57
C ARG A 222 -22.69 7.82 20.20
N THR A 223 -22.31 6.96 21.13
CA THR A 223 -21.34 5.89 20.92
C THR A 223 -22.02 4.53 21.02
N GLU A 224 -21.62 3.60 20.16
CA GLU A 224 -22.01 2.20 20.20
C GLU A 224 -20.79 1.32 19.93
N VAL A 225 -20.24 0.69 20.98
CA VAL A 225 -19.10 -0.22 20.88
C VAL A 225 -19.61 -1.62 21.16
N ALA A 226 -19.54 -2.51 20.17
CA ALA A 226 -19.98 -3.88 20.34
C ALA A 226 -19.03 -4.64 21.30
N ALA A 227 -19.60 -5.54 22.10
CA ALA A 227 -18.85 -6.26 23.15
C ALA A 227 -17.82 -7.25 22.59
N ASP A 228 -17.96 -7.63 21.32
CA ASP A 228 -17.09 -8.56 20.60
C ASP A 228 -15.93 -7.88 19.89
N VAL A 229 -15.77 -6.56 20.02
CA VAL A 229 -14.64 -5.83 19.43
C VAL A 229 -13.34 -6.24 20.13
N PRO A 230 -12.39 -6.87 19.41
CA PRO A 230 -11.13 -7.30 20.01
C PRO A 230 -10.21 -6.11 20.29
N VAL A 231 -9.23 -6.34 21.17
CA VAL A 231 -8.07 -5.45 21.31
C VAL A 231 -7.29 -5.45 19.99
N VAL A 232 -7.03 -4.27 19.44
CA VAL A 232 -6.30 -4.11 18.17
C VAL A 232 -4.88 -3.64 18.45
N LEU A 233 -3.91 -4.10 17.66
CA LEU A 233 -2.54 -3.60 17.76
C LEU A 233 -2.41 -2.31 16.93
N GLY A 234 -2.16 -1.17 17.58
CA GLY A 234 -2.09 0.12 16.90
C GLY A 234 -1.49 1.22 17.79
N ASP A 235 -1.22 2.37 17.17
CA ASP A 235 -0.83 3.58 17.92
C ASP A 235 -2.13 4.26 18.43
N PRO A 236 -2.35 4.35 19.75
CA PRO A 236 -3.56 4.96 20.31
C PRO A 236 -3.71 6.43 19.93
N VAL A 237 -2.59 7.17 19.78
CA VAL A 237 -2.60 8.59 19.41
C VAL A 237 -3.06 8.77 17.97
N GLN A 238 -2.56 7.94 17.04
CA GLN A 238 -3.01 8.00 15.64
C GLN A 238 -4.49 7.63 15.49
N LEU A 239 -4.95 6.60 16.20
CA LEU A 239 -6.36 6.21 16.19
C LEU A 239 -7.26 7.34 16.75
N GLN A 240 -6.81 8.01 17.82
CA GLN A 240 -7.48 9.18 18.37
C GLN A 240 -7.53 10.33 17.37
N GLN A 241 -6.43 10.62 16.66
CA GLN A 241 -6.35 11.69 15.65
C GLN A 241 -7.30 11.43 14.48
N VAL A 242 -7.28 10.23 13.92
CA VAL A 242 -8.19 9.84 12.83
C VAL A 242 -9.63 9.99 13.28
N LEU A 243 -9.98 9.45 14.45
CA LEU A 243 -11.35 9.51 14.95
C LEU A 243 -11.80 10.94 15.26
N LEU A 244 -10.94 11.78 15.84
CA LEU A 244 -11.23 13.19 16.10
C LEU A 244 -11.46 13.96 14.79
N ASN A 245 -10.61 13.74 13.78
CA ASN A 245 -10.77 14.34 12.46
C ASN A 245 -12.12 13.97 11.84
N LEU A 246 -12.51 12.70 11.91
CA LEU A 246 -13.82 12.25 11.45
C LEU A 246 -14.99 12.88 12.22
N VAL A 247 -14.86 13.03 13.54
CA VAL A 247 -15.87 13.68 14.39
C VAL A 247 -16.05 15.15 13.99
N VAL A 248 -14.96 15.90 13.85
CA VAL A 248 -14.99 17.31 13.43
C VAL A 248 -15.55 17.43 12.01
N ASN A 249 -15.12 16.60 11.06
CA ASN A 249 -15.68 16.56 9.71
C ASN A 249 -17.18 16.31 9.71
N GLY A 250 -17.64 15.37 10.54
CA GLY A 250 -19.06 15.07 10.70
C GLY A 250 -19.84 16.28 11.22
N MET A 251 -19.29 16.97 12.22
CA MET A 251 -19.90 18.19 12.77
C MET A 251 -19.96 19.33 11.76
N ASP A 252 -18.90 19.57 10.99
CA ASP A 252 -18.88 20.59 9.94
C ASP A 252 -19.95 20.33 8.88
N ALA A 253 -20.06 19.08 8.43
CA ALA A 253 -21.07 18.69 7.45
C ALA A 253 -22.51 18.89 7.95
N MET A 254 -22.74 18.71 9.25
CA MET A 254 -24.04 18.98 9.89
C MET A 254 -24.33 20.48 10.10
N GLY A 255 -23.29 21.33 10.11
CA GLY A 255 -23.45 22.79 10.23
C GLY A 255 -24.24 23.42 9.09
N ILE A 256 -24.25 22.78 7.91
CA ILE A 256 -24.92 23.24 6.68
C ILE A 256 -26.42 22.90 6.67
N MET A 257 -26.91 22.10 7.63
CA MET A 257 -28.30 21.63 7.67
C MET A 257 -29.15 22.42 8.68
N ASP A 258 -30.21 23.07 8.20
CA ASP A 258 -31.29 23.65 9.00
C ASP A 258 -32.23 22.54 9.48
N GLY A 259 -32.13 22.16 10.76
CA GLY A 259 -33.00 21.15 11.36
C GLY A 259 -32.71 20.91 12.84
N GLN A 260 -33.76 20.65 13.62
CA GLN A 260 -33.63 20.28 15.03
C GLN A 260 -33.18 18.82 15.15
N GLY A 261 -32.11 18.60 15.94
CA GLY A 261 -31.59 17.28 16.30
C GLY A 261 -30.40 16.82 15.45
N ARG A 262 -29.22 17.41 15.66
CA ARG A 262 -27.98 16.95 15.04
C ARG A 262 -27.40 15.81 15.88
N LEU A 263 -27.38 14.59 15.34
CA LEU A 263 -26.87 13.39 16.02
C LEU A 263 -25.68 12.82 15.24
N LEU A 264 -24.50 12.80 15.88
CA LEU A 264 -23.32 12.09 15.41
C LEU A 264 -23.25 10.72 16.07
N GLU A 265 -23.19 9.64 15.30
CA GLU A 265 -23.09 8.29 15.85
C GLU A 265 -21.73 7.65 15.53
N ILE A 266 -20.99 7.24 16.56
CA ILE A 266 -19.71 6.54 16.44
C ILE A 266 -19.94 5.07 16.77
N ARG A 267 -19.75 4.17 15.79
CA ARG A 267 -19.91 2.73 15.99
C ARG A 267 -18.60 1.98 15.78
N ALA A 268 -18.30 1.04 16.67
CA ALA A 268 -17.21 0.07 16.51
C ALA A 268 -17.79 -1.35 16.55
N ARG A 269 -17.54 -2.12 15.50
CA ARG A 269 -18.00 -3.51 15.31
C ARG A 269 -16.91 -4.30 14.58
N LEU A 270 -16.80 -5.59 14.86
CA LEU A 270 -15.97 -6.49 14.07
C LEU A 270 -16.68 -6.76 12.73
N ASP A 271 -16.03 -6.48 11.59
CA ASP A 271 -16.56 -6.85 10.28
C ASP A 271 -16.13 -8.28 9.96
N THR A 272 -17.09 -9.20 9.93
CA THR A 272 -16.87 -10.60 9.57
C THR A 272 -17.13 -10.86 8.09
N HIS A 273 -16.79 -9.92 7.19
CA HIS A 273 -16.82 -10.17 5.75
C HIS A 273 -15.59 -10.96 5.30
N ASP A 274 -15.78 -12.27 5.23
CA ASP A 274 -14.87 -13.27 4.70
C ASP A 274 -14.63 -13.14 3.18
N ARG A 275 -13.49 -13.66 2.78
CA ARG A 275 -12.85 -13.70 1.47
C ARG A 275 -13.71 -14.39 0.39
N ASN A 276 -14.64 -13.69 -0.26
CA ASN A 276 -15.06 -14.00 -1.64
C ASN A 276 -16.16 -13.04 -2.12
N ARG A 277 -15.80 -12.03 -2.92
CA ARG A 277 -16.72 -11.45 -3.92
C ARG A 277 -15.95 -10.74 -5.02
N ALA A 278 -15.38 -11.55 -5.90
CA ALA A 278 -15.23 -11.16 -7.29
C ALA A 278 -16.63 -10.96 -7.89
N VAL A 279 -16.85 -9.77 -8.45
CA VAL A 279 -17.76 -9.43 -9.57
C VAL A 279 -19.18 -10.03 -9.55
N SER A 280 -20.17 -9.24 -9.11
CA SER A 280 -21.46 -9.17 -9.83
C SER A 280 -22.21 -7.88 -9.48
N SER A 281 -22.56 -7.11 -10.49
CA SER A 281 -23.38 -5.90 -10.42
C SER A 281 -24.83 -6.23 -10.01
N ARG A 282 -25.43 -5.37 -9.17
CA ARG A 282 -26.88 -5.12 -9.19
C ARG A 282 -27.22 -3.79 -8.52
N ARG A 283 -27.69 -2.83 -9.33
CA ARG A 283 -28.39 -1.62 -8.88
C ARG A 283 -29.65 -2.05 -8.12
N SER A 284 -29.87 -1.47 -6.95
CA SER A 284 -31.18 -1.42 -6.31
C SER A 284 -31.39 -0.04 -5.70
N THR A 285 -32.30 0.70 -6.32
CA THR A 285 -32.89 1.97 -5.88
C THR A 285 -33.92 1.73 -4.77
N ARG A 286 -33.72 2.28 -3.57
CA ARG A 286 -34.59 3.28 -2.89
C ARG A 286 -34.29 3.43 -1.39
N ARG A 287 -34.28 4.72 -0.99
CA ARG A 287 -34.62 5.35 0.30
C ARG A 287 -33.65 5.26 1.49
N SER A 288 -33.01 6.41 1.70
CA SER A 288 -32.67 7.06 2.98
C SER A 288 -32.03 6.19 4.07
N ARG A 289 -30.71 6.06 3.99
CA ARG A 289 -29.79 5.98 5.14
C ARG A 289 -28.39 6.05 4.55
N THR A 290 -27.68 7.14 4.80
CA THR A 290 -26.25 7.29 4.50
C THR A 290 -25.48 6.34 5.40
N ALA A 291 -25.38 5.07 4.98
CA ALA A 291 -24.44 4.11 5.52
C ALA A 291 -23.13 4.27 4.72
N TRP A 292 -22.12 4.84 5.36
CA TRP A 292 -20.77 4.88 4.82
C TRP A 292 -19.99 3.73 5.47
N ALA A 293 -19.57 2.76 4.67
CA ALA A 293 -18.69 1.67 5.08
C ALA A 293 -17.29 1.94 4.55
N TRP A 294 -16.26 1.81 5.38
CA TRP A 294 -14.86 1.85 4.97
C TRP A 294 -14.14 0.60 5.48
N ASP A 295 -13.35 0.02 4.58
CA ASP A 295 -12.70 -1.28 4.68
C ASP A 295 -11.26 -1.10 5.17
N TRP A 296 -10.87 -1.74 6.27
CA TRP A 296 -9.50 -1.76 6.78
C TRP A 296 -8.91 -3.16 6.59
N ARG A 297 -7.96 -3.29 5.66
CA ARG A 297 -7.19 -4.53 5.49
C ARG A 297 -6.00 -4.52 6.45
N SER A 298 -6.05 -5.39 7.45
CA SER A 298 -4.84 -5.82 8.16
C SER A 298 -4.33 -7.11 7.54
N ALA A 299 -3.13 -7.05 6.97
CA ALA A 299 -2.34 -8.23 6.68
C ALA A 299 -1.66 -8.67 7.98
N ALA A 300 -1.83 -9.94 8.35
CA ALA A 300 -1.00 -10.61 9.33
C ALA A 300 -1.03 -12.12 9.06
N PRO A 301 0.03 -12.81 9.51
CA PRO A 301 1.33 -12.92 8.85
C PRO A 301 1.30 -13.82 7.59
#